data_AF-W1YE16-F1
#
_entry.id   AF-W1YE16-F1
#
_cell.length_a   1.000
_cell.length_b   1.000
_cell.length_c   1.000
_cell.angle_alpha   90.00
_cell.angle_beta   90.00
_cell.angle_gamma   90.00
#
_symmetry.space_group_name_H-M   'P 1'
#
loop_
_entity.id
_entity.type
_entity.pdbx_description
1 polymer ?
#
loop_
_entity_poly.entity_id
_entity_poly.type
_entity_poly.pdbx_seq_one_letter_code
_entity_poly.pdbx_strand_id
1 'polypeptide(L)' 'NYKPVDILFDLAQKSSIVLLGGGGFAGPEWSIRISLANLYDEAYSEIGVVLKRILDSYADDWKKLQS' A
#
# COMPACT_ATOMS: atom_id res chain seq x y z
N ASN A 1 1.75 12.53 10.82
CA ASN A 1 2.91 11.80 10.26
C ASN A 1 2.43 10.42 9.83
N TYR A 2 2.23 10.23 8.53
CA TYR A 2 1.94 8.90 7.97
C TYR A 2 3.25 8.28 7.50
N LYS A 3 3.52 7.05 7.93
CA LYS A 3 4.66 6.27 7.44
C LYS A 3 4.16 5.28 6.39
N PRO A 4 4.99 4.93 5.38
CA PRO A 4 4.66 3.91 4.39
C PRO A 4 4.23 2.58 5.01
N VAL A 5 4.78 2.24 6.18
CA VAL A 5 4.44 1.02 6.94
C VAL A 5 2.98 1.00 7.38
N ASP A 6 2.37 2.15 7.68
CA ASP A 6 0.98 2.25 8.14
C ASP A 6 0.02 1.80 7.01
N ILE A 7 0.34 2.19 5.77
CA ILE A 7 -0.42 1.78 4.57
C ILE A 7 -0.33 0.27 4.35
N LEU A 8 0.84 -0.32 4.60
CA LEU A 8 1.06 -1.77 4.45
C LEU A 8 0.26 -2.56 5.49
N PHE A 9 0.19 -2.09 6.73
CA PHE A 9 -0.65 -2.69 7.77
C PHE A 9 -2.13 -2.62 7.42
N ASP A 10 -2.58 -1.47 6.93
CA ASP A 10 -3.96 -1.26 6.49
C ASP A 10 -4.33 -2.20 5.32
N LEU A 11 -3.43 -2.36 4.36
CA LEU A 11 -3.62 -3.26 3.23
C LEU A 11 -3.70 -4.71 3.70
N ALA A 12 -2.80 -5.15 4.60
CA ALA A 12 -2.84 -6.48 5.17
C ALA A 12 -4.15 -6.77 5.94
N GLN A 13 -4.65 -5.81 6.72
CA GLN A 13 -5.93 -5.98 7.42
C GLN A 13 -7.13 -6.04 6.48
N LYS A 14 -7.13 -5.25 5.41
CA LYS A 14 -8.30 -5.08 4.52
C LYS A 14 -8.37 -6.13 3.41
N SER A 15 -7.24 -6.66 2.94
CA SER A 15 -7.20 -7.62 1.84
C SER A 15 -6.52 -8.95 2.16
N SER A 16 -6.02 -9.15 3.39
CA SER A 16 -5.20 -10.33 3.75
C SER A 16 -3.92 -10.48 2.90
N ILE A 17 -3.46 -9.40 2.26
CA ILE A 17 -2.27 -9.39 1.41
C ILE A 17 -1.13 -8.70 2.15
N VAL A 18 0.01 -9.38 2.26
CA VAL A 18 1.20 -8.82 2.91
C VAL A 18 2.18 -8.33 1.85
N LEU A 19 2.46 -7.03 1.86
CA LEU A 19 3.43 -6.38 0.98
C LEU A 19 4.64 -5.87 1.78
N LEU A 20 5.81 -5.79 1.14
CA LEU A 20 7.06 -5.38 1.78
C LEU A 20 7.38 -3.92 1.48
N GLY A 21 7.77 -3.15 2.50
CA GLY A 21 8.29 -1.79 2.30
C GLY A 21 9.67 -1.82 1.64
N GLY A 22 9.92 -0.91 0.70
CA GLY A 22 11.18 -0.87 -0.05
C GLY A 22 12.35 -0.23 0.71
N GLY A 23 12.10 0.48 1.80
CA GLY A 23 13.16 1.11 2.62
C GLY A 23 14.16 0.11 3.21
N GLY A 24 13.76 -1.15 3.45
CA GLY A 24 14.66 -2.23 3.88
C GLY A 24 15.52 -2.85 2.77
N PHE A 25 15.32 -2.42 1.52
CA PHE A 25 15.94 -2.99 0.32
C PHE A 25 16.67 -1.95 -0.54
N ALA A 26 17.15 -0.86 0.08
CA ALA A 26 17.73 0.29 -0.61
C ALA A 26 16.78 0.97 -1.62
N GLY A 27 15.48 0.73 -1.52
CA GLY A 27 14.46 1.48 -2.24
C GLY A 27 14.13 2.80 -1.54
N PRO A 28 13.44 3.73 -2.22
CA PRO A 28 12.92 4.94 -1.57
C PRO A 28 12.06 4.58 -0.36
N GLU A 29 12.08 5.43 0.68
CA GLU A 29 11.27 5.22 1.90
C GLU A 29 9.79 4.99 1.53
N TRP A 30 9.28 5.78 0.59
CA TRP A 30 7.96 5.62 -0.03
C TRP A 30 8.00 4.67 -1.23
N SER A 31 8.21 3.39 -0.98
CA SER A 31 8.07 2.36 -2.01
C SER A 31 7.58 1.03 -1.44
N ILE A 32 6.90 0.25 -2.29
CA ILE A 32 6.34 -1.05 -1.95
C ILE A 32 6.90 -2.07 -2.94
N ARG A 33 7.23 -3.26 -2.45
CA ARG A 33 7.64 -4.41 -3.27
C ARG A 33 6.55 -5.47 -3.25
N ILE A 34 6.20 -5.93 -4.45
CA ILE A 34 5.22 -6.99 -4.70
C ILE A 34 5.96 -8.13 -5.40
N SER A 35 5.79 -9.36 -4.91
CA SER A 35 6.29 -10.54 -5.61
C SER A 35 5.31 -10.90 -6.73
N LEU A 36 5.78 -10.90 -7.99
CA LEU A 36 4.98 -11.31 -9.15
C LEU A 36 5.02 -12.82 -9.43
N ALA A 37 5.75 -13.60 -8.62
CA ALA A 37 5.94 -15.02 -8.86
C ALA A 37 4.99 -15.93 -8.04
N ASN A 38 4.30 -15.37 -7.04
CA ASN A 38 3.70 -16.16 -5.96
C ASN A 38 2.17 -16.16 -5.96
N LEU A 39 1.54 -15.36 -6.83
CA LEU A 39 0.08 -15.18 -6.86
C LEU A 39 -0.46 -15.34 -8.29
N TYR A 40 -1.75 -15.66 -8.37
CA TYR A 40 -2.52 -15.64 -9.61
C TYR A 40 -2.73 -14.22 -10.13
N ASP A 41 -2.94 -14.06 -11.43
CA ASP A 41 -3.03 -12.76 -12.11
C ASP A 41 -4.13 -11.87 -11.53
N GLU A 42 -5.25 -12.48 -11.15
CA GLU A 42 -6.40 -11.80 -10.56
C GLU A 42 -6.07 -11.14 -9.22
N ALA A 43 -5.17 -11.76 -8.45
CA ALA A 43 -4.74 -11.22 -7.15
C ALA A 43 -3.97 -9.91 -7.33
N TYR A 44 -3.15 -9.76 -8.38
CA TYR A 44 -2.45 -8.49 -8.63
C TYR A 44 -3.41 -7.35 -8.97
N SER A 45 -4.49 -7.67 -9.68
CA SER A 45 -5.56 -6.70 -9.98
C SER A 45 -6.26 -6.26 -8.70
N GLU A 46 -6.59 -7.19 -7.81
CA GLU A 46 -7.19 -6.90 -6.51
C GLU A 46 -6.26 -6.04 -5.62
N ILE A 47 -4.95 -6.38 -5.58
CA ILE A 47 -3.94 -5.59 -4.87
C ILE A 47 -3.95 -4.13 -5.35
N GLY A 48 -3.94 -3.92 -6.66
CA GLY A 48 -3.94 -2.57 -7.25
C GLY A 48 -5.19 -1.77 -6.86
N VAL A 49 -6.37 -2.40 -6.91
CA VAL A 49 -7.64 -1.75 -6.54
C VAL A 49 -7.67 -1.37 -5.05
N VAL A 50 -7.25 -2.28 -4.17
CA VAL A 50 -7.23 -2.02 -2.72
C VAL A 50 -6.20 -0.95 -2.38
N LEU A 51 -4.99 -1.03 -2.94
CA LEU A 51 -3.93 -0.05 -2.71
C LEU A 51 -4.39 1.35 -3.14
N LYS A 52 -5.01 1.47 -4.30
CA LYS A 52 -5.56 2.75 -4.78
C LYS A 52 -6.59 3.31 -3.81
N ARG A 53 -7.55 2.49 -3.37
CA ARG A 53 -8.59 2.92 -2.42
C ARG A 53 -8.00 3.42 -1.11
N ILE A 54 -6.97 2.75 -0.59
CA ILE A 54 -6.29 3.19 0.64
C ILE A 54 -5.61 4.53 0.38
N LEU A 55 -4.80 4.65 -0.67
CA LEU A 55 -4.11 5.91 -0.99
C LEU A 55 -5.07 7.08 -1.21
N ASP A 56 -6.20 6.85 -1.88
CA ASP A 56 -7.25 7.85 -2.07
C ASP A 56 -7.82 8.34 -0.73
N SER A 57 -8.07 7.43 0.22
CA SER A 57 -8.52 7.78 1.58
C SER A 57 -7.50 8.66 2.32
N TYR A 58 -6.21 8.32 2.25
CA TYR A 58 -5.15 9.11 2.88
C TYR A 58 -5.02 10.50 2.22
N ALA A 59 -5.17 10.57 0.90
CA ALA A 59 -5.14 11.83 0.17
C ALA A 59 -6.33 12.73 0.55
N ASP A 60 -7.52 12.15 0.71
CA ASP A 60 -8.72 12.88 1.13
C ASP A 60 -8.62 13.38 2.58
N ASP A 61 -8.09 12.56 3.48
CA ASP A 61 -7.86 12.98 4.87
C ASP A 61 -6.78 14.07 4.95
N TRP A 62 -5.73 13.99 4.13
CA TRP A 62 -4.75 15.06 4.01
C TRP A 62 -5.38 16.37 3.51
N LYS A 63 -6.24 16.33 2.49
CA LYS A 63 -6.95 17.52 1.98
C LYS A 63 -7.83 18.17 3.05
N LYS A 64 -8.54 17.38 3.86
CA LYS A 64 -9.37 17.89 4.97
C LYS A 64 -8.54 18.58 6.07
N LEU A 65 -7.29 18.19 6.25
CA LEU A 65 -6.39 18.83 7.21
C LEU A 65 -5.81 20.17 6.69
N GLN A 66 -5.96 20.45 5.39
CA GLN A 66 -5.52 21.71 4.76
C GLN A 66 -6.65 22.76 4.66
N SER A 67 -7.88 22.41 5.03
CA SER A 67 -9.05 23.31 5.11
C SER A 67 -9.29 23.80 6.53
#